data_AF-A0AAX4KTD4-F1
#
_entry.id   AF-A0AAX4KTD4-F1
#
_cell.length_a   1.000
_cell.length_b   1.000
_cell.length_c   1.000
_cell.angle_alpha   90.00
_cell.angle_beta   90.00
_cell.angle_gamma   90.00
#
_symmetry.space_group_name_H-M   'P 1'
#
loop_
_entity.id
_entity.type
_entity.pdbx_description
1 polymer ?
#
loop_
_entity_poly.entity_id
_entity_poly.type
_entity_poly.pdbx_seq_one_letter_code
_entity_poly.pdbx_strand_id
1 'polypeptide(L)'
;METRRTADSHKPLWHWYHEEGDICLKSTDGVLFKADKWRLSRASEFFQGMLEIASPCPTRTSQSPPHSISDDISPHTQPRSDDRASISSTNTIEDRKQKFDQRSYEHLDLNMHSAILDAFLNLINSSHPCIHCLSFQQSSDLLRQCDKLMCNLEICNAVKQRLYEWGITMPWELLVLASERDDLDMGKVALRNMDSSIFIDGIPSYVSNYRHSRRHPPSPETQIQLQKQRETGPLKFRPFWARIGMLSSSWQIELIKLAFEGPIRKYVSPKEALYLGHTEPQTVMMLLKDWDKVVETFNP
;
A
#
# COMPACT_ATOMS: atom_id res chain seq x y z
N MET A 1 -1.29 23.71 20.20
CA MET A 1 -1.02 24.98 19.50
C MET A 1 -1.40 24.77 18.04
N GLU A 2 -2.65 25.05 17.71
CA GLU A 2 -3.18 25.01 16.35
C GLU A 2 -2.82 26.34 15.69
N THR A 3 -1.86 26.31 14.77
CA THR A 3 -1.52 27.47 13.94
C THR A 3 -2.72 27.79 13.05
N ARG A 4 -3.46 28.86 13.40
CA ARG A 4 -4.42 29.52 12.51
C ARG A 4 -3.68 29.93 11.24
N ARG A 5 -3.81 29.13 10.18
CA ARG A 5 -3.41 29.53 8.82
C ARG A 5 -4.36 30.64 8.37
N THR A 6 -3.80 31.83 8.14
CA THR A 6 -4.52 33.00 7.60
C THR A 6 -4.98 32.68 6.18
N ALA A 7 -6.24 33.02 5.88
CA ALA A 7 -6.95 32.69 4.65
C ALA A 7 -6.52 33.55 3.43
N ASP A 8 -5.22 33.80 3.26
CA ASP A 8 -4.70 34.59 2.15
C ASP A 8 -4.34 33.69 0.97
N SER A 9 -5.11 33.84 -0.12
CA SER A 9 -4.79 33.43 -1.50
C SER A 9 -4.07 32.08 -1.64
N HIS A 10 -4.76 30.99 -1.28
CA HIS A 10 -4.29 29.65 -1.62
C HIS A 10 -4.45 29.40 -3.11
N LYS A 11 -3.48 29.90 -3.90
CA LYS A 11 -3.24 29.34 -5.24
C LYS A 11 -3.11 27.83 -5.09
N PRO A 12 -3.80 27.05 -5.93
CA PRO A 12 -3.69 25.60 -5.88
C PRO A 12 -2.22 25.21 -6.09
N LEU A 13 -1.71 24.33 -5.23
CA LEU A 13 -0.37 23.78 -5.36
C LEU A 13 -0.42 22.63 -6.37
N TRP A 14 0.15 22.83 -7.55
CA TRP A 14 0.25 21.78 -8.57
C TRP A 14 1.46 20.89 -8.32
N HIS A 15 1.30 19.59 -8.54
CA HIS A 15 2.41 18.66 -8.53
C HIS A 15 3.24 18.85 -9.82
N TRP A 16 4.54 19.09 -9.65
CA TRP A 16 5.47 19.45 -10.73
C TRP A 16 5.58 18.42 -11.86
N TYR A 17 5.36 17.13 -11.57
CA TYR A 17 5.45 16.05 -12.58
C TYR A 17 4.11 15.72 -13.24
N HIS A 18 2.99 16.04 -12.59
CA HIS A 18 1.64 15.65 -13.01
C HIS A 18 0.85 16.88 -13.48
N GLU A 19 1.39 17.63 -14.44
CA GLU A 19 0.79 18.87 -14.96
C GLU A 19 -0.07 18.66 -16.21
N GLU A 20 -0.04 17.46 -16.80
CA GLU A 20 -0.73 17.07 -18.02
C GLU A 20 -1.81 16.00 -17.76
N GLY A 21 -2.91 16.07 -18.52
CA GLY A 21 -4.04 15.16 -18.40
C GLY A 21 -5.40 15.85 -18.63
N ASP A 22 -6.45 15.04 -18.76
CA ASP A 22 -7.84 15.46 -19.03
C ASP A 22 -8.77 15.36 -17.81
N ILE A 23 -8.22 14.97 -16.65
CA ILE A 23 -8.88 15.04 -15.34
C ILE A 23 -7.93 15.59 -14.27
N CYS A 24 -8.49 16.31 -13.30
CA CYS A 24 -7.77 16.81 -12.13
C CYS A 24 -8.15 16.01 -10.88
N LEU A 25 -7.17 15.48 -10.18
CA LEU A 25 -7.29 14.82 -8.89
C LEU A 25 -6.73 15.74 -7.80
N LYS A 26 -7.32 15.68 -6.60
CA LYS A 26 -6.85 16.45 -5.45
C LYS A 26 -6.50 15.51 -4.30
N SER A 27 -5.32 15.72 -3.71
CA SER A 27 -4.89 15.03 -2.50
C SER A 27 -5.46 15.68 -1.23
N THR A 28 -5.41 14.97 -0.11
CA THR A 28 -5.89 15.46 1.20
C THR A 28 -5.11 16.65 1.73
N ASP A 29 -3.85 16.80 1.34
CA ASP A 29 -3.00 17.96 1.62
C ASP A 29 -3.18 19.11 0.61
N GLY A 30 -4.14 18.99 -0.31
CA GLY A 30 -4.55 20.05 -1.23
C GLY A 30 -3.71 20.20 -2.49
N VAL A 31 -2.81 19.24 -2.76
CA VAL A 31 -2.00 19.20 -3.99
C VAL A 31 -2.86 18.69 -5.14
N LEU A 32 -2.78 19.37 -6.29
CA LEU A 32 -3.48 18.99 -7.51
C LEU A 32 -2.58 18.19 -8.44
N PHE A 33 -3.16 17.15 -9.03
CA PHE A 33 -2.53 16.25 -9.99
C PHE A 33 -3.40 16.19 -11.24
N LYS A 34 -2.81 16.31 -12.42
CA LYS A 34 -3.49 15.93 -13.67
C LYS A 34 -3.14 14.48 -14.03
N ALA A 35 -4.13 13.82 -14.62
CA ALA A 35 -4.01 12.45 -15.08
C ALA A 35 -4.85 12.23 -16.33
N ASP A 36 -4.58 11.13 -17.03
CA ASP A 36 -5.36 10.67 -18.18
C ASP A 36 -6.51 9.76 -17.72
N LYS A 37 -7.75 10.11 -18.07
CA LYS A 37 -8.96 9.32 -17.82
C LYS A 37 -8.82 7.89 -18.31
N TRP A 38 -8.31 7.70 -19.53
CA TRP A 38 -8.16 6.36 -20.11
C TRP A 38 -7.22 5.46 -19.31
N ARG A 39 -6.16 6.03 -18.70
CA ARG A 39 -5.24 5.26 -17.85
C ARG A 39 -5.90 4.89 -16.53
N LEU A 40 -6.62 5.83 -15.92
CA LEU A 40 -7.39 5.58 -14.70
C LEU A 40 -8.45 4.50 -14.92
N SER A 41 -9.23 4.59 -16.00
CA SER A 41 -10.24 3.58 -16.36
C SER A 41 -9.63 2.20 -16.62
N ARG A 42 -8.48 2.13 -17.30
CA ARG A 42 -7.77 0.86 -17.53
C ARG A 42 -7.22 0.26 -16.22
N ALA A 43 -6.83 1.11 -15.28
CA ALA A 43 -6.24 0.72 -14.01
C ALA A 43 -7.28 0.25 -12.98
N SER A 44 -8.53 0.70 -13.09
CA SER A 44 -9.52 0.62 -12.01
C SER A 44 -10.95 0.61 -12.54
N GLU A 45 -11.71 -0.40 -12.13
CA GLU A 45 -13.13 -0.52 -12.47
C GLU A 45 -13.97 0.62 -11.88
N PHE A 46 -13.57 1.11 -10.70
CA PHE A 46 -14.19 2.29 -10.07
C PHE A 46 -14.09 3.51 -10.99
N PHE A 47 -12.89 3.83 -11.50
CA PHE A 47 -12.72 4.96 -12.40
C PHE A 47 -13.40 4.74 -13.75
N GLN A 48 -13.40 3.50 -14.27
CA GLN A 48 -14.13 3.18 -15.48
C GLN A 48 -15.63 3.49 -15.32
N GLY A 49 -16.29 2.93 -14.30
CA GLY A 49 -17.71 3.15 -14.08
C GLY A 49 -18.06 4.62 -13.82
N MET A 50 -17.25 5.31 -13.01
CA MET A 50 -17.47 6.74 -12.71
C MET A 50 -17.33 7.62 -13.96
N LEU A 51 -16.33 7.38 -14.82
CA LEU A 51 -16.06 8.20 -16.00
C LEU A 51 -17.02 7.90 -17.17
N GLU A 52 -17.52 6.66 -17.28
CA GLU A 52 -18.56 6.28 -18.24
C GLU A 52 -19.90 6.98 -17.93
N ILE A 53 -20.29 7.07 -16.66
CA ILE A 53 -21.53 7.75 -16.25
C ILE A 53 -21.44 9.27 -16.52
N ALA A 54 -20.28 9.87 -16.24
CA ALA A 54 -20.05 11.30 -16.43
C ALA A 54 -19.99 11.73 -17.91
N SER A 55 -19.82 10.77 -18.83
CA SER A 55 -19.82 11.00 -20.26
C SER A 55 -21.17 10.57 -20.81
N PRO A 56 -22.21 11.43 -20.83
CA PRO A 56 -23.49 11.08 -21.44
C PRO A 56 -23.20 10.67 -22.87
N CYS A 57 -23.29 9.36 -23.13
CA CYS A 57 -23.03 8.77 -24.43
C CYS A 57 -23.90 9.56 -25.41
N PRO A 58 -23.31 10.33 -26.35
CA PRO A 58 -24.11 11.10 -27.29
C PRO A 58 -24.96 10.07 -27.98
N THR A 59 -26.27 10.11 -27.69
CA THR A 59 -27.24 9.09 -28.04
C THR A 59 -26.93 8.70 -29.47
N ARG A 60 -26.39 7.50 -29.64
CA ARG A 60 -25.90 7.02 -30.92
C ARG A 60 -27.15 6.97 -31.79
N THR A 61 -27.39 8.04 -32.54
CA THR A 61 -28.57 8.16 -33.40
C THR A 61 -28.50 6.95 -34.29
N SER A 62 -29.42 6.01 -34.08
CA SER A 62 -29.55 4.82 -34.91
C SER A 62 -29.82 5.30 -36.34
N GLN A 63 -28.75 5.59 -37.08
CA GLN A 63 -28.76 5.54 -38.52
C GLN A 63 -28.87 4.06 -38.84
N SER A 64 -30.12 3.62 -38.98
CA SER A 64 -30.49 2.42 -39.68
C SER A 64 -29.64 2.30 -40.96
N PRO A 65 -28.87 1.22 -41.14
CA PRO A 65 -28.14 1.02 -42.39
C PRO A 65 -29.17 0.82 -43.52
N PRO A 66 -29.09 1.57 -44.63
CA PRO A 66 -29.80 1.16 -45.82
C PRO A 66 -29.15 -0.12 -46.33
N HIS A 67 -29.95 -1.17 -46.44
CA HIS A 67 -29.66 -2.36 -47.24
C HIS A 67 -29.11 -1.97 -48.62
N SER A 68 -27.95 -2.49 -49.02
CA SER A 68 -27.48 -2.70 -50.40
C SER A 68 -26.20 -3.54 -50.30
N ILE A 69 -26.26 -4.87 -50.46
CA ILE A 69 -26.23 -5.66 -51.70
C ILE A 69 -24.97 -5.41 -52.56
N SER A 70 -24.28 -6.54 -52.79
CA SER A 70 -23.34 -6.90 -53.85
C SER A 70 -21.85 -6.55 -53.75
N ASP A 71 -21.06 -7.62 -53.72
CA ASP A 71 -20.09 -8.02 -54.77
C ASP A 71 -19.27 -6.88 -55.39
N ASP A 72 -17.94 -6.95 -55.33
CA ASP A 72 -17.17 -7.59 -56.40
C ASP A 72 -15.65 -7.49 -56.14
N ILE A 73 -14.96 -8.28 -56.93
CA ILE A 73 -13.58 -8.72 -57.00
C ILE A 73 -12.54 -7.59 -57.31
N SER A 74 -11.37 -7.71 -56.67
CA SER A 74 -10.01 -7.70 -57.27
C SER A 74 -8.95 -6.66 -56.85
N PRO A 75 -7.66 -7.06 -56.94
CA PRO A 75 -6.47 -6.31 -56.52
C PRO A 75 -5.82 -5.58 -57.71
N HIS A 76 -5.05 -4.51 -57.45
CA HIS A 76 -3.73 -4.23 -58.05
C HIS A 76 -3.25 -2.76 -57.87
N THR A 77 -1.96 -2.65 -57.53
CA THR A 77 -0.96 -1.74 -58.13
C THR A 77 -0.95 -0.23 -57.80
N GLN A 78 -0.09 0.10 -56.82
CA GLN A 78 1.14 0.92 -56.97
C GLN A 78 1.04 2.43 -57.29
N PRO A 79 2.17 3.19 -57.31
CA PRO A 79 2.39 4.35 -56.43
C PRO A 79 2.33 5.67 -57.21
N ARG A 80 2.18 6.81 -56.53
CA ARG A 80 2.63 8.07 -57.12
C ARG A 80 3.05 9.15 -56.13
N SER A 81 4.18 9.70 -56.54
CA SER A 81 5.01 10.76 -56.04
C SER A 81 4.33 12.13 -56.08
N ASP A 82 4.89 13.01 -55.26
CA ASP A 82 5.02 14.45 -55.46
C ASP A 82 3.72 15.26 -55.55
N ASP A 83 3.44 16.06 -54.51
CA ASP A 83 3.43 17.50 -54.75
C ASP A 83 3.59 18.36 -53.48
N ARG A 84 4.64 19.17 -53.62
CA ARG A 84 5.13 20.34 -52.92
C ARG A 84 4.05 21.43 -52.73
N ALA A 85 3.83 21.85 -51.48
CA ALA A 85 3.43 23.22 -51.17
C ALA A 85 3.91 23.62 -49.76
N SER A 86 5.03 24.34 -49.73
CA SER A 86 5.53 25.02 -48.53
C SER A 86 4.64 26.22 -48.22
N ILE A 87 3.84 26.13 -47.16
CA ILE A 87 3.10 27.26 -46.61
C ILE A 87 3.75 27.62 -45.26
N SER A 88 4.48 28.71 -45.29
CA SER A 88 5.09 29.36 -44.12
C SER A 88 4.00 30.09 -43.33
N SER A 89 3.37 29.38 -42.39
CA SER A 89 2.45 29.95 -41.40
C SER A 89 3.16 30.13 -40.06
N THR A 90 4.12 31.04 -40.01
CA THR A 90 4.61 31.62 -38.76
C THR A 90 3.66 32.75 -38.39
N ASN A 91 2.80 32.54 -37.39
CA ASN A 91 2.16 33.53 -36.49
C ASN A 91 0.87 32.92 -35.92
N THR A 92 0.59 33.12 -34.63
CA THR A 92 -0.62 32.70 -33.84
C THR A 92 -0.67 31.31 -33.18
N ILE A 93 0.42 30.83 -32.58
CA ILE A 93 0.35 29.69 -31.62
C ILE A 93 0.42 30.15 -30.15
N GLU A 94 1.06 31.27 -29.83
CA GLU A 94 1.21 31.69 -28.43
C GLU A 94 -0.06 32.31 -27.81
N ASP A 95 -0.89 33.00 -28.59
CA ASP A 95 -2.12 33.65 -28.08
C ASP A 95 -3.30 32.68 -27.82
N ARG A 96 -3.22 31.42 -28.27
CA ARG A 96 -4.24 30.40 -27.98
C ARG A 96 -4.01 29.64 -26.68
N LYS A 97 -2.81 29.69 -26.10
CA LYS A 97 -2.50 29.02 -24.83
C LYS A 97 -3.03 29.78 -23.60
N GLN A 98 -3.29 31.07 -23.73
CA GLN A 98 -3.66 31.91 -22.59
C GLN A 98 -5.18 32.02 -22.33
N LYS A 99 -6.03 31.59 -23.27
CA LYS A 99 -7.50 31.69 -23.13
C LYS A 99 -8.19 30.37 -22.77
N PHE A 100 -7.43 29.38 -22.28
CA PHE A 100 -7.95 28.25 -21.51
C PHE A 100 -8.01 28.59 -20.01
N ASP A 101 -8.29 29.87 -19.73
CA ASP A 101 -8.53 30.41 -18.40
C ASP A 101 -9.67 29.64 -17.73
N GLN A 102 -9.30 28.96 -16.65
CA GLN A 102 -10.07 28.92 -15.42
C GLN A 102 -11.54 28.44 -15.54
N ARG A 103 -11.81 27.51 -16.45
CA ARG A 103 -12.90 26.56 -16.18
C ARG A 103 -12.51 25.89 -14.88
N SER A 104 -13.32 26.08 -13.83
CA SER A 104 -13.18 25.41 -12.56
C SER A 104 -13.14 23.91 -12.86
N TYR A 105 -11.94 23.34 -12.97
CA TYR A 105 -11.80 21.91 -13.12
C TYR A 105 -12.41 21.34 -11.85
N GLU A 106 -13.57 20.72 -12.02
CA GLU A 106 -14.15 19.89 -10.99
C GLU A 106 -13.10 18.81 -10.71
N HIS A 107 -12.47 18.94 -9.55
CA HIS A 107 -11.41 18.05 -9.13
C HIS A 107 -12.03 16.91 -8.35
N LEU A 108 -11.54 15.71 -8.60
CA LEU A 108 -11.94 14.55 -7.86
C LEU A 108 -11.08 14.41 -6.61
N ASP A 109 -11.70 14.41 -5.44
CA ASP A 109 -11.01 14.16 -4.17
C ASP A 109 -10.93 12.65 -3.91
N LEU A 110 -9.72 12.12 -3.84
CA LEU A 110 -9.47 10.69 -3.63
C LEU A 110 -9.17 10.33 -2.17
N ASN A 111 -9.18 11.29 -1.25
CA ASN A 111 -8.80 11.08 0.15
C ASN A 111 -7.46 10.33 0.30
N MET A 112 -6.46 10.71 -0.50
CA MET A 112 -5.08 10.22 -0.44
C MET A 112 -4.11 11.35 -0.18
N HIS A 113 -3.06 11.11 0.60
CA HIS A 113 -1.95 12.05 0.74
C HIS A 113 -1.18 12.17 -0.60
N SER A 114 -0.67 13.36 -0.93
CA SER A 114 0.07 13.63 -2.19
C SER A 114 1.11 12.58 -2.54
N ALA A 115 1.99 12.20 -1.61
CA ALA A 115 3.00 11.14 -1.83
C ALA A 115 2.43 9.76 -2.21
N ILE A 116 1.25 9.38 -1.70
CA ILE A 116 0.59 8.12 -2.05
C ILE A 116 -0.07 8.25 -3.43
N LEU A 117 -0.71 9.39 -3.70
CA LEU A 117 -1.35 9.67 -4.98
C LEU A 117 -0.31 9.76 -6.12
N ASP A 118 0.83 10.39 -5.89
CA ASP A 118 1.96 10.43 -6.82
C ASP A 118 2.45 9.01 -7.15
N ALA A 119 2.68 8.18 -6.13
CA ALA A 119 3.08 6.79 -6.33
C ALA A 119 2.02 5.99 -7.12
N PHE A 120 0.73 6.19 -6.83
CA PHE A 120 -0.36 5.57 -7.57
C PHE A 120 -0.37 5.99 -9.05
N LEU A 121 -0.25 7.29 -9.33
CA LEU A 121 -0.24 7.80 -10.70
C LEU A 121 0.99 7.34 -11.49
N ASN A 122 2.16 7.29 -10.84
CA ASN A 122 3.36 6.72 -11.46
C ASN A 122 3.19 5.23 -11.78
N LEU A 123 2.51 4.49 -10.91
CA LEU A 123 2.24 3.06 -11.08
C LEU A 123 1.36 2.79 -12.30
N ILE A 124 0.24 3.50 -12.45
CA ILE A 124 -0.67 3.34 -13.60
C ILE A 124 -0.06 3.88 -14.91
N ASN A 125 0.96 4.74 -14.80
CA ASN A 125 1.62 5.33 -15.95
C ASN A 125 2.75 4.49 -16.53
N SER A 126 3.24 3.50 -15.77
CA SER A 126 4.34 2.63 -16.17
C SER A 126 3.83 1.39 -16.92
N SER A 127 4.59 0.97 -17.93
CA SER A 127 4.38 -0.34 -18.57
C SER A 127 4.90 -1.51 -17.72
N HIS A 128 5.77 -1.20 -16.74
CA HIS A 128 6.30 -2.14 -15.77
C HIS A 128 6.13 -1.50 -14.39
N PRO A 129 4.93 -1.63 -13.77
CA PRO A 129 4.60 -0.95 -12.53
C PRO A 129 5.57 -1.35 -11.41
N CYS A 130 6.28 -0.37 -10.84
CA CYS A 130 7.22 -0.56 -9.74
C CYS A 130 7.12 0.59 -8.74
N ILE A 131 7.39 0.29 -7.46
CA ILE A 131 7.31 1.27 -6.37
C ILE A 131 8.66 1.35 -5.67
N HIS A 132 9.37 2.42 -5.97
CA HIS A 132 10.60 2.77 -5.27
C HIS A 132 10.28 3.99 -4.40
N CYS A 133 10.73 4.02 -3.14
CA CYS A 133 10.62 5.16 -2.21
C CYS A 133 9.40 5.23 -1.27
N LEU A 134 8.43 4.30 -1.30
CA LEU A 134 7.42 4.26 -0.24
C LEU A 134 7.93 3.53 1.01
N SER A 135 7.61 4.11 2.17
CA SER A 135 7.72 3.43 3.47
C SER A 135 6.70 2.30 3.58
N PHE A 136 6.90 1.37 4.52
CA PHE A 136 5.96 0.27 4.75
C PHE A 136 4.51 0.78 4.95
N GLN A 137 4.33 1.82 5.77
CA GLN A 137 3.01 2.38 6.05
C GLN A 137 2.38 2.96 4.78
N GLN A 138 3.13 3.74 4.00
CA GLN A 138 2.61 4.30 2.75
C GLN A 138 2.29 3.21 1.71
N SER A 139 3.08 2.14 1.63
CA SER A 139 2.79 0.99 0.77
C SER A 139 1.54 0.24 1.22
N SER A 140 1.34 0.08 2.53
CA SER A 140 0.13 -0.53 3.09
C SER A 140 -1.11 0.33 2.82
N ASP A 141 -1.00 1.64 3.04
CA ASP A 141 -2.07 2.60 2.76
C ASP A 141 -2.40 2.59 1.26
N LEU A 142 -1.40 2.59 0.38
CA LEU A 142 -1.60 2.48 -1.06
C LEU A 142 -2.34 1.18 -1.44
N LEU A 143 -1.97 0.04 -0.85
CA LEU A 143 -2.67 -1.23 -1.10
C LEU A 143 -4.15 -1.14 -0.70
N ARG A 144 -4.45 -0.56 0.47
CA ARG A 144 -5.83 -0.33 0.93
C ARG A 144 -6.60 0.59 -0.02
N GLN A 145 -5.94 1.58 -0.60
CA GLN A 145 -6.54 2.45 -1.60
C GLN A 145 -6.78 1.72 -2.93
N CYS A 146 -5.86 0.85 -3.36
CA CYS A 146 -6.05 0.01 -4.54
C CYS A 146 -7.29 -0.89 -4.42
N ASP A 147 -7.55 -1.47 -3.24
CA ASP A 147 -8.79 -2.25 -3.04
C ASP A 147 -10.05 -1.39 -3.15
N LYS A 148 -10.04 -0.21 -2.50
CA LYS A 148 -11.18 0.72 -2.53
C LYS A 148 -11.48 1.22 -3.93
N LEU A 149 -10.44 1.46 -4.72
CA LEU A 149 -10.55 1.87 -6.11
C LEU A 149 -10.73 0.67 -7.06
N MET A 150 -10.84 -0.56 -6.56
CA MET A 150 -10.99 -1.76 -7.40
C MET A 150 -9.93 -1.81 -8.51
N CYS A 151 -8.67 -1.60 -8.14
CA CYS A 151 -7.55 -1.64 -9.07
C CYS A 151 -7.35 -3.06 -9.62
N ASN A 152 -6.87 -3.13 -10.86
CA ASN A 152 -6.56 -4.42 -11.48
C ASN A 152 -5.43 -5.17 -10.74
N LEU A 153 -5.34 -6.47 -10.99
CA LEU A 153 -4.43 -7.37 -10.28
C LEU A 153 -2.94 -6.99 -10.48
N GLU A 154 -2.56 -6.46 -11.64
CA GLU A 154 -1.18 -6.05 -11.94
C GLU A 154 -0.70 -4.93 -11.01
N ILE A 155 -1.53 -3.90 -10.84
CA ILE A 155 -1.29 -2.78 -9.93
C ILE A 155 -1.18 -3.27 -8.48
N CYS A 156 -2.15 -4.08 -8.04
CA CYS A 156 -2.16 -4.63 -6.70
C CYS A 156 -0.91 -5.49 -6.42
N ASN A 157 -0.49 -6.31 -7.39
CA ASN A 157 0.69 -7.16 -7.27
C ASN A 157 1.98 -6.34 -7.17
N ALA A 158 2.10 -5.22 -7.90
CA ALA A 158 3.26 -4.34 -7.78
C ALA A 158 3.36 -3.71 -6.37
N VAL A 159 2.23 -3.33 -5.76
CA VAL A 159 2.21 -2.85 -4.37
C VAL A 159 2.54 -3.97 -3.38
N LYS A 160 1.97 -5.17 -3.56
CA LYS A 160 2.28 -6.35 -2.73
C LYS A 160 3.75 -6.73 -2.81
N GLN A 161 4.34 -6.71 -3.99
CA GLN A 161 5.77 -6.99 -4.19
C GLN A 161 6.64 -6.05 -3.35
N ARG A 162 6.29 -4.77 -3.33
CA ARG A 162 6.99 -3.80 -2.48
C ARG A 162 6.82 -4.09 -0.98
N LEU A 163 5.65 -4.56 -0.56
CA LEU A 163 5.42 -4.98 0.83
C LEU A 163 6.20 -6.25 1.19
N TYR A 164 6.34 -7.19 0.26
CA TYR A 164 7.15 -8.40 0.46
C TYR A 164 8.64 -8.06 0.65
N GLU A 165 9.17 -7.09 -0.11
CA GLU A 165 10.52 -6.57 0.11
C GLU A 165 10.71 -5.99 1.52
N TRP A 166 9.73 -5.21 2.00
CA TRP A 166 9.74 -4.70 3.37
C TRP A 166 9.64 -5.82 4.40
N GLY A 167 8.90 -6.90 4.10
CA GLY A 167 8.74 -8.09 4.95
C GLY A 167 10.05 -8.74 5.37
N ILE A 168 11.12 -8.57 4.59
CA ILE A 168 12.48 -9.02 4.97
C ILE A 168 12.96 -8.31 6.24
N THR A 169 12.68 -7.01 6.36
CA THR A 169 13.16 -6.17 7.47
C THR A 169 12.11 -5.89 8.54
N MET A 170 10.84 -6.13 8.22
CA MET A 170 9.66 -5.82 9.04
C MET A 170 8.62 -6.96 8.93
N PRO A 171 9.00 -8.21 9.24
CA PRO A 171 8.13 -9.36 9.02
C PRO A 171 6.88 -9.32 9.92
N TRP A 172 6.96 -8.72 11.12
CA TRP A 172 5.80 -8.61 12.01
C TRP A 172 4.75 -7.64 11.48
N GLU A 173 5.19 -6.53 10.90
CA GLU A 173 4.33 -5.57 10.25
C GLU A 173 3.65 -6.19 9.04
N LEU A 174 4.38 -6.97 8.24
CA LEU A 174 3.80 -7.72 7.13
C LEU A 174 2.81 -8.80 7.61
N LEU A 175 3.10 -9.50 8.70
CA LEU A 175 2.23 -10.53 9.26
C LEU A 175 0.91 -9.97 9.79
N VAL A 176 0.95 -8.83 10.47
CA VAL A 176 -0.26 -8.12 10.90
C VAL A 176 -1.08 -7.68 9.69
N LEU A 177 -0.43 -7.07 8.70
CA LEU A 177 -1.11 -6.65 7.48
C LEU A 177 -1.75 -7.85 6.73
N ALA A 178 -1.06 -8.99 6.67
CA ALA A 178 -1.59 -10.21 6.10
C ALA A 178 -2.85 -10.68 6.84
N SER A 179 -2.80 -10.68 8.18
CA SER A 179 -3.91 -11.11 9.02
C SER A 179 -5.13 -10.19 8.95
N GLU A 180 -4.93 -8.88 8.86
CA GLU A 180 -6.01 -7.90 8.66
C GLU A 180 -6.74 -8.12 7.33
N ARG A 181 -6.05 -8.64 6.33
CA ARG A 181 -6.53 -8.82 4.96
C ARG A 181 -6.90 -10.26 4.62
N ASP A 182 -6.67 -11.18 5.54
CA ASP A 182 -6.73 -12.62 5.33
C ASP A 182 -5.91 -13.09 4.11
N ASP A 183 -4.73 -12.49 3.92
CA ASP A 183 -3.83 -12.78 2.81
C ASP A 183 -2.81 -13.86 3.22
N LEU A 184 -3.17 -15.12 3.00
CA LEU A 184 -2.35 -16.28 3.40
C LEU A 184 -0.94 -16.24 2.79
N ASP A 185 -0.81 -15.86 1.52
CA ASP A 185 0.48 -15.82 0.84
C ASP A 185 1.40 -14.77 1.47
N MET A 186 0.86 -13.58 1.76
CA MET A 186 1.58 -12.53 2.47
C MET A 186 1.99 -12.98 3.88
N GLY A 187 1.12 -13.72 4.57
CA GLY A 187 1.40 -14.31 5.88
C GLY A 187 2.55 -15.30 5.83
N LYS A 188 2.55 -16.21 4.85
CA LYS A 188 3.63 -17.19 4.66
C LYS A 188 4.95 -16.50 4.30
N VAL A 189 4.93 -15.46 3.47
CA VAL A 189 6.13 -14.66 3.18
C VAL A 189 6.66 -14.00 4.46
N ALA A 190 5.77 -13.44 5.29
CA ALA A 190 6.18 -12.85 6.56
C ALA A 190 6.82 -13.88 7.50
N LEU A 191 6.19 -15.05 7.67
CA LEU A 191 6.69 -16.12 8.54
C LEU A 191 8.02 -16.70 8.04
N ARG A 192 8.23 -16.85 6.73
CA ARG A 192 9.53 -17.28 6.15
C ARG A 192 10.68 -16.34 6.47
N ASN A 193 10.38 -15.06 6.66
CA ASN A 193 11.36 -14.04 7.02
C ASN A 193 11.50 -13.88 8.55
N MET A 194 10.87 -14.74 9.34
CA MET A 194 11.08 -14.84 10.78
C MET A 194 11.88 -16.10 11.09
N ASP A 195 12.73 -16.01 12.12
CA ASP A 195 13.16 -17.19 12.87
C ASP A 195 12.47 -17.17 14.25
N SER A 196 12.77 -18.19 15.05
CA SER A 196 12.29 -18.30 16.43
C SER A 196 12.56 -17.06 17.29
N SER A 197 13.72 -16.41 17.09
CA SER A 197 14.12 -15.22 17.84
C SER A 197 13.34 -14.00 17.39
N ILE A 198 13.23 -13.76 16.08
CA ILE A 198 12.44 -12.66 15.52
C ILE A 198 10.97 -12.79 15.93
N PHE A 199 10.46 -14.02 15.96
CA PHE A 199 9.10 -14.29 16.41
C PHE A 199 8.91 -13.91 17.89
N ILE A 200 9.69 -14.47 18.81
CA ILE A 200 9.53 -14.24 20.26
C ILE A 200 10.03 -12.87 20.71
N ASP A 201 11.27 -12.52 20.39
CA ASP A 201 11.94 -11.32 20.91
C ASP A 201 11.73 -10.10 20.01
N GLY A 202 11.35 -10.32 18.75
CA GLY A 202 11.44 -9.28 17.72
C GLY A 202 12.83 -9.25 17.10
N ILE A 203 13.06 -8.32 16.17
CA ILE A 203 14.38 -8.17 15.58
C ILE A 203 15.34 -7.71 16.69
N PRO A 204 16.43 -8.45 16.97
CA PRO A 204 17.38 -8.11 18.00
C PRO A 204 17.86 -6.68 17.80
N SER A 205 17.33 -5.78 18.63
CA SER A 205 17.83 -4.42 18.66
C SER A 205 19.20 -4.52 19.31
N TYR A 206 20.26 -4.44 18.49
CA TYR A 206 21.64 -4.19 18.94
C TYR A 206 21.76 -2.93 19.85
N VAL A 207 20.65 -2.23 20.09
CA VAL A 207 20.52 -0.95 20.81
C VAL A 207 19.90 -1.11 22.21
N SER A 208 19.74 -2.32 22.75
CA SER A 208 19.30 -2.51 24.15
C SER A 208 20.37 -2.16 25.21
N ASN A 209 21.32 -1.27 24.89
CA ASN A 209 22.27 -0.70 25.85
C ASN A 209 21.57 0.10 26.98
N TYR A 210 20.27 0.37 26.85
CA TYR A 210 19.44 0.96 27.91
C TYR A 210 19.32 0.09 29.17
N ARG A 211 19.58 -1.23 29.10
CA ARG A 211 19.57 -2.06 30.32
C ARG A 211 20.75 -1.79 31.25
N HIS A 212 21.74 -0.98 30.85
CA HIS A 212 22.92 -0.68 31.69
C HIS A 212 22.89 0.71 32.36
N SER A 213 21.95 1.60 32.01
CA SER A 213 21.73 2.87 32.73
C SER A 213 20.73 2.72 33.89
N ARG A 214 20.85 1.67 34.70
CA ARG A 214 20.00 1.42 35.89
C ARG A 214 20.20 2.41 37.06
N ARG A 215 20.98 3.49 36.89
CA ARG A 215 21.24 4.41 38.01
C ARG A 215 20.16 5.46 38.20
N HIS A 216 19.30 5.72 37.21
CA HIS A 216 18.21 6.68 37.37
C HIS A 216 16.92 6.20 36.68
N PRO A 217 15.76 6.22 37.37
CA PRO A 217 14.48 6.01 36.72
C PRO A 217 14.26 7.11 35.66
N PRO A 218 13.72 6.78 34.47
CA PRO A 218 13.40 7.78 33.46
C PRO A 218 12.39 8.79 34.02
N SER A 219 12.52 10.06 33.65
CA SER A 219 11.58 11.10 34.06
C SER A 219 10.15 10.75 33.60
N PRO A 220 9.10 11.25 34.26
CA PRO A 220 7.71 11.02 33.84
C PRO A 220 7.45 11.38 32.38
N GLU A 221 8.07 12.45 31.88
CA GLU A 221 7.96 12.87 30.47
C GLU A 221 8.58 11.84 29.52
N THR A 222 9.75 11.30 29.86
CA THR A 222 10.39 10.24 29.08
C THR A 222 9.54 8.96 29.10
N GLN A 223 8.88 8.65 30.22
CA GLN A 223 7.96 7.51 30.29
C GLN A 223 6.76 7.68 29.37
N ILE A 224 6.13 8.86 29.34
CA ILE A 224 5.02 9.17 28.43
C ILE A 224 5.46 9.08 26.97
N GLN A 225 6.64 9.62 26.62
CA GLN A 225 7.17 9.53 25.27
C GLN A 225 7.48 8.09 24.85
N LEU A 226 8.07 7.29 25.74
CA LEU A 226 8.33 5.86 25.50
C LEU A 226 7.03 5.07 25.35
N GLN A 227 5.99 5.40 26.13
CA GLN A 227 4.68 4.78 25.99
C GLN A 227 4.06 5.10 24.63
N LYS A 228 4.07 6.37 24.23
CA LYS A 228 3.57 6.80 22.92
C LYS A 228 4.38 6.18 21.76
N GLN A 229 5.69 6.03 21.92
CA GLN A 229 6.54 5.31 20.96
C GLN A 229 6.24 3.81 20.91
N ARG A 230 5.87 3.17 22.01
CA ARG A 230 5.43 1.76 21.99
C ARG A 230 4.12 1.58 21.22
N GLU A 231 3.23 2.57 21.29
CA GLU A 231 1.93 2.55 20.61
C GLU A 231 2.00 2.92 19.13
N THR A 232 3.01 3.67 18.70
CA THR A 232 3.11 4.17 17.31
C THR A 232 4.36 3.69 16.57
N GLY A 233 5.31 3.10 17.28
CA GLY A 233 6.57 2.63 16.72
C GLY A 233 6.46 1.25 16.06
N PRO A 234 7.55 0.81 15.40
CA PRO A 234 7.65 -0.50 14.77
C PRO A 234 7.29 -1.65 15.72
N LEU A 235 6.60 -2.66 15.20
CA LEU A 235 6.11 -3.80 15.97
C LEU A 235 7.23 -4.64 16.54
N LYS A 236 8.42 -4.66 15.91
CA LYS A 236 9.61 -5.34 16.43
C LYS A 236 10.02 -4.91 17.85
N PHE A 237 9.55 -3.76 18.35
CA PHE A 237 9.83 -3.30 19.71
C PHE A 237 8.74 -3.65 20.72
N ARG A 238 7.63 -4.25 20.27
CA ARG A 238 6.52 -4.63 21.13
C ARG A 238 6.75 -6.02 21.73
N PRO A 239 6.32 -6.27 22.97
CA PRO A 239 6.32 -7.61 23.55
C PRO A 239 5.59 -8.60 22.65
N PHE A 240 6.02 -9.86 22.67
CA PHE A 240 5.42 -10.95 21.89
C PHE A 240 3.88 -10.95 21.93
N TRP A 241 3.29 -10.97 23.13
CA TRP A 241 1.84 -11.02 23.30
C TRP A 241 1.11 -9.78 22.77
N ALA A 242 1.75 -8.61 22.81
CA ALA A 242 1.18 -7.41 22.23
C ALA A 242 1.13 -7.47 20.70
N ARG A 243 2.09 -8.15 20.06
CA ARG A 243 2.08 -8.39 18.61
C ARG A 243 1.05 -9.44 18.22
N ILE A 244 1.00 -10.57 18.94
CA ILE A 244 -0.01 -11.61 18.73
C ILE A 244 -1.43 -11.04 18.84
N GLY A 245 -1.69 -10.20 19.84
CA GLY A 245 -3.00 -9.56 20.02
C GLY A 245 -3.43 -8.61 18.88
N MET A 246 -2.55 -8.28 17.94
CA MET A 246 -2.88 -7.48 16.75
C MET A 246 -3.35 -8.33 15.57
N LEU A 247 -3.15 -9.65 15.61
CA LEU A 247 -3.63 -10.56 14.57
C LEU A 247 -5.13 -10.82 14.74
N SER A 248 -5.80 -11.25 13.69
CA SER A 248 -7.16 -11.78 13.78
C SER A 248 -7.20 -13.08 14.61
N SER A 249 -8.33 -13.39 15.24
CA SER A 249 -8.44 -14.51 16.17
C SER A 249 -8.05 -15.86 15.56
N SER A 250 -8.40 -16.10 14.29
CA SER A 250 -8.02 -17.33 13.56
C SER A 250 -6.49 -17.45 13.44
N TRP A 251 -5.84 -16.37 13.00
CA TRP A 251 -4.39 -16.30 12.88
C TRP A 251 -3.67 -16.45 14.22
N GLN A 252 -4.20 -15.85 15.29
CA GLN A 252 -3.66 -16.00 16.65
C GLN A 252 -3.68 -17.47 17.10
N ILE A 253 -4.84 -18.13 16.97
CA ILE A 253 -5.05 -19.50 17.41
C ILE A 253 -4.12 -20.44 16.64
N GLU A 254 -4.08 -20.30 15.31
CA GLU A 254 -3.29 -21.18 14.46
C GLU A 254 -1.79 -21.01 14.70
N LEU A 255 -1.30 -19.76 14.78
CA LEU A 255 0.11 -19.53 15.09
C LEU A 255 0.50 -20.04 16.47
N ILE A 256 -0.35 -19.89 17.50
CA ILE A 256 -0.03 -20.42 18.83
C ILE A 256 0.03 -21.95 18.80
N LYS A 257 -0.91 -22.60 18.10
CA LYS A 257 -0.92 -24.07 17.95
C LYS A 257 0.31 -24.59 17.20
N LEU A 258 0.71 -23.91 16.14
CA LEU A 258 1.82 -24.34 15.28
C LEU A 258 3.18 -23.92 15.80
N ALA A 259 3.31 -22.80 16.50
CA ALA A 259 4.60 -22.31 16.97
C ALA A 259 5.02 -22.94 18.30
N PHE A 260 4.06 -23.37 19.13
CA PHE A 260 4.36 -23.93 20.45
C PHE A 260 3.97 -25.40 20.54
N GLU A 261 4.89 -26.21 21.05
CA GLU A 261 4.56 -27.55 21.48
C GLU A 261 3.54 -27.45 22.64
N GLY A 262 2.51 -28.30 22.61
CA GLY A 262 1.48 -28.36 23.64
C GLY A 262 2.09 -28.45 25.05
N PRO A 263 1.32 -28.12 26.11
CA PRO A 263 1.87 -27.98 27.46
C PRO A 263 2.63 -29.24 27.87
N ILE A 264 3.96 -29.17 27.84
CA ILE A 264 4.81 -30.22 28.35
C ILE A 264 4.76 -30.06 29.86
N ARG A 265 4.03 -30.96 30.52
CA ARG A 265 4.13 -31.11 31.98
C ARG A 265 5.53 -31.62 32.29
N LYS A 266 6.50 -30.72 32.34
CA LYS A 266 7.81 -31.03 32.91
C LYS A 266 7.58 -31.26 34.39
N TYR A 267 7.75 -32.50 34.82
CA TYR A 267 7.90 -32.80 36.24
C TYR A 267 9.16 -32.07 36.69
N VAL A 268 9.00 -30.88 37.28
CA VAL A 268 10.10 -30.19 37.94
C VAL A 268 10.52 -31.09 39.09
N SER A 269 11.74 -31.64 38.99
CA SER A 269 12.28 -32.49 40.04
C SER A 269 12.27 -31.70 41.35
N PRO A 270 11.72 -32.25 42.45
CA PRO A 270 11.64 -31.56 43.74
C PRO A 270 12.99 -31.05 44.27
N LYS A 271 14.11 -31.55 43.73
CA LYS A 271 15.47 -31.17 44.15
C LYS A 271 15.93 -29.79 43.67
N GLU A 272 15.25 -29.17 42.71
CA GLU A 272 15.54 -27.80 42.24
C GLU A 272 14.61 -26.74 42.86
N ALA A 273 13.62 -27.16 43.66
CA ALA A 273 12.71 -26.27 44.38
C ALA A 273 13.33 -25.72 45.66
N LEU A 274 14.51 -25.11 45.55
CA LEU A 274 15.10 -24.34 46.65
C LEU A 274 14.56 -22.91 46.61
N TYR A 275 13.69 -22.62 47.58
CA TYR A 275 13.25 -21.29 47.99
C TYR A 275 12.43 -20.50 46.98
N LEU A 276 11.12 -20.74 46.91
CA LEU A 276 10.07 -19.71 46.72
C LEU A 276 8.71 -20.41 46.95
N GLY A 277 7.99 -20.02 47.99
CA GLY A 277 6.81 -20.71 48.54
C GLY A 277 5.52 -20.73 47.71
N HIS A 278 5.60 -20.88 46.38
CA HIS A 278 4.44 -21.15 45.53
C HIS A 278 4.76 -22.28 44.55
N THR A 279 4.28 -23.49 44.85
CA THR A 279 4.40 -24.69 44.01
C THR A 279 3.32 -24.73 42.93
N GLU A 280 3.03 -23.61 42.26
CA GLU A 280 2.19 -23.68 41.08
C GLU A 280 3.02 -24.26 39.93
N PRO A 281 2.55 -25.33 39.27
CA PRO A 281 3.26 -25.90 38.13
C PRO A 281 3.38 -24.84 37.04
N GLN A 282 4.59 -24.34 36.81
CA GLN A 282 4.86 -23.42 35.72
C GLN A 282 4.64 -24.15 34.41
N THR A 283 3.64 -23.70 33.64
CA THR A 283 3.44 -24.19 32.27
C THR A 283 4.44 -23.46 31.38
N VAL A 284 5.50 -24.18 30.99
CA VAL A 284 6.49 -23.68 30.04
C VAL A 284 6.07 -24.12 28.65
N MET A 285 5.73 -23.17 27.79
CA MET A 285 5.51 -23.43 26.37
C MET A 285 6.88 -23.45 25.68
N MET A 286 7.19 -24.54 24.98
CA MET A 286 8.41 -24.62 24.18
C MET A 286 8.10 -24.23 22.75
N LEU A 287 8.91 -23.33 22.19
CA LEU A 287 8.82 -22.98 20.78
C LEU A 287 9.35 -24.14 19.92
N LEU A 288 8.65 -24.46 18.85
CA LEU A 288 9.07 -25.44 17.88
C LEU A 288 10.39 -25.02 17.21
N LYS A 289 11.30 -25.98 17.09
CA LYS A 289 12.62 -25.74 16.47
C LYS A 289 12.55 -25.71 14.94
N ASP A 290 11.58 -26.40 14.37
CA ASP A 290 11.37 -26.51 12.93
C ASP A 290 10.42 -25.42 12.44
N TRP A 291 10.97 -24.24 12.21
CA TRP A 291 10.20 -23.07 11.81
C TRP A 291 9.67 -23.19 10.37
N ASP A 292 10.39 -23.88 9.49
CA ASP A 292 9.94 -24.13 8.11
C ASP A 292 8.63 -24.92 8.10
N LYS A 293 8.51 -25.92 8.98
CA LYS A 293 7.26 -26.66 9.17
C LYS A 293 6.10 -25.76 9.61
N VAL A 294 6.36 -24.77 10.47
CA VAL A 294 5.33 -23.80 10.88
C VAL A 294 4.81 -23.05 9.65
N VAL A 295 5.71 -22.55 8.80
CA VAL A 295 5.36 -21.83 7.56
C VAL A 295 4.54 -22.70 6.61
N GLU A 296 4.97 -23.95 6.38
CA GLU A 296 4.32 -24.84 5.41
C GLU A 296 2.90 -25.22 5.83
N THR A 297 2.74 -25.53 7.12
CA THR A 297 1.46 -25.98 7.70
C THR A 297 0.51 -24.86 8.07
N PHE A 298 0.98 -23.61 8.09
CA PHE A 298 0.16 -22.45 8.43
C PHE A 298 -1.04 -22.28 7.48
N ASN A 299 -2.24 -22.35 8.07
CA ASN A 299 -3.52 -22.20 7.38
C ASN A 299 -4.61 -21.74 8.39
N PRO A 300 -4.70 -20.43 8.68
CA PRO A 300 -5.53 -19.85 9.74
C PRO A 300 -7.04 -19.93 9.45
#